data_AF-A0A1V5GK10-F1
#
_entry.id   AF-A0A1V5GK10-F1
#
_cell.length_a   1.000
_cell.length_b   1.000
_cell.length_c   1.000
_cell.angle_alpha   90.00
_cell.angle_beta   90.00
_cell.angle_gamma   90.00
#
_symmetry.space_group_name_H-M   'P 1'
#
loop_
_entity.id
_entity.type
_entity.pdbx_description
1 polymer ?
#
loop_
_entity_poly.entity_id
_entity_poly.type
_entity_poly.pdbx_seq_one_letter_code
_entity_poly.pdbx_strand_id
1 'polypeptide(L)'
;MAKSFVDCTGYGDLCAHAGAEYEEPNDYPVANSIGLANVDVEKYQDFLVSNNGLKERAHGLRSGKVDQIVRLSGKPAALPAEFSTEAGKIGMATVTTTVHDNYFMFIKLNIKMPVSPTDRDAVSKAELELRRRQARAVELFRKFVPGCENAFIARTSPSLCIRRGRLIACDYDISLEDVLEARHFEDDVFAYGFHDNAPRLQIKNGGTYGIPYRALCVAGIENLYAAGMMITRNHSAHMSTRNTVCCMGQGQAAGTAAALCARRNLGSRELPYPALRAALEKDNVHFEA
;
A
#
# COMPACT_ATOMS: atom_id res chain seq x y z
N MET A 1 8.19 -19.74 26.12
CA MET A 1 7.71 -19.55 24.73
C MET A 1 6.72 -18.38 24.72
N ALA A 2 6.63 -17.65 23.61
CA ALA A 2 5.65 -16.57 23.47
C ALA A 2 4.21 -17.14 23.49
N LYS A 3 3.28 -16.40 24.11
CA LYS A 3 1.89 -16.87 24.34
C LYS A 3 0.92 -16.46 23.24
N SER A 4 1.25 -15.42 22.48
CA SER A 4 0.43 -14.89 21.39
C SER A 4 1.32 -14.21 20.35
N PHE A 5 0.94 -14.30 19.08
CA PHE A 5 1.76 -13.93 17.94
C PHE A 5 0.96 -13.07 16.95
N VAL A 6 1.64 -12.13 16.29
CA VAL A 6 1.05 -11.32 15.22
C VAL A 6 1.95 -11.41 14.01
N ASP A 7 1.40 -11.87 12.89
CA ASP A 7 2.07 -11.83 11.60
C ASP A 7 1.78 -10.49 10.91
N CYS A 8 2.81 -9.65 10.84
CA CYS A 8 2.84 -8.39 10.09
C CYS A 8 3.97 -8.41 9.04
N THR A 9 4.41 -9.59 8.60
CA THR A 9 5.52 -9.74 7.64
C THR A 9 5.19 -9.17 6.26
N GLY A 10 3.89 -9.04 5.95
CA GLY A 10 3.39 -8.70 4.63
C GLY A 10 3.34 -9.89 3.66
N TYR A 11 4.14 -10.93 3.90
CA TYR A 11 4.15 -12.17 3.11
C TYR A 11 3.31 -13.29 3.73
N GLY A 12 2.84 -13.11 4.96
CA GLY A 12 2.14 -14.14 5.72
C GLY A 12 3.06 -15.31 6.11
N ASP A 13 4.36 -15.04 6.27
CA ASP A 13 5.36 -16.10 6.49
C ASP A 13 5.16 -16.83 7.82
N LEU A 14 4.83 -16.11 8.89
CA LEU A 14 4.59 -16.71 10.20
C LEU A 14 3.31 -17.54 10.19
N CYS A 15 2.24 -17.03 9.57
CA CYS A 15 0.99 -17.76 9.38
C CYS A 15 1.19 -19.04 8.57
N ALA A 16 1.88 -18.95 7.44
CA ALA A 16 2.18 -20.12 6.62
C ALA A 16 3.01 -21.15 7.38
N HIS A 17 4.04 -20.72 8.13
CA HIS A 17 4.87 -21.63 8.93
C HIS A 17 4.10 -22.29 10.09
N ALA A 18 3.10 -21.58 10.64
CA ALA A 18 2.22 -22.10 11.68
C ALA A 18 1.15 -23.06 11.16
N GLY A 19 1.06 -23.27 9.84
CA GLY A 19 0.08 -24.16 9.21
C GLY A 19 -1.29 -23.52 8.99
N ALA A 20 -1.39 -22.19 8.98
CA ALA A 20 -2.63 -21.50 8.64
C ALA A 20 -3.04 -21.79 7.19
N GLU A 21 -4.34 -21.89 6.93
CA GLU A 21 -4.84 -21.93 5.56
C GLU A 21 -4.66 -20.56 4.88
N TYR A 22 -4.31 -20.56 3.59
CA TYR A 22 -4.18 -19.34 2.81
C TYR A 22 -4.37 -19.59 1.31
N GLU A 23 -4.70 -18.52 0.59
CA GLU A 23 -4.60 -18.47 -0.87
C GLU A 23 -3.35 -17.70 -1.27
N GLU A 24 -2.81 -17.95 -2.46
CA GLU A 24 -1.59 -17.30 -2.93
C GLU A 24 -1.67 -16.91 -4.41
N PRO A 25 -2.43 -15.85 -4.75
CA PRO A 25 -2.54 -15.41 -6.12
C PRO A 25 -1.28 -14.66 -6.58
N ASN A 26 -0.94 -14.86 -7.86
CA ASN A 26 -0.04 -13.96 -8.59
C ASN A 26 -0.90 -13.07 -9.50
N ASP A 27 -1.63 -12.12 -8.95
CA ASP A 27 -2.56 -11.23 -9.68
C ASP A 27 -2.15 -9.74 -9.65
N TYR A 28 -1.12 -9.38 -8.89
CA TYR A 28 -0.60 -8.00 -8.82
C TYR A 28 0.88 -7.90 -9.20
N PRO A 29 1.33 -6.87 -9.93
CA PRO A 29 2.75 -6.65 -10.19
C PRO A 29 3.48 -6.16 -8.92
N VAL A 30 4.73 -6.58 -8.76
CA VAL A 30 5.63 -5.97 -7.76
C VAL A 30 6.18 -4.66 -8.30
N ALA A 31 6.68 -3.81 -7.40
CA ALA A 31 7.19 -2.50 -7.77
C ALA A 31 8.49 -2.18 -7.06
N ASN A 32 9.28 -1.27 -7.62
CA ASN A 32 10.29 -0.54 -6.87
C ASN A 32 10.22 0.93 -7.29
N SER A 33 10.69 1.83 -6.43
CA SER A 33 10.64 3.26 -6.66
C SER A 33 11.99 3.92 -6.54
N ILE A 34 12.17 5.00 -7.30
CA ILE A 34 13.35 5.86 -7.23
C ILE A 34 12.95 7.29 -6.91
N GLY A 35 13.86 7.96 -6.20
CA GLY A 35 13.90 9.40 -6.10
C GLY A 35 14.85 9.98 -7.14
N LEU A 36 14.41 10.99 -7.88
CA LEU A 36 15.25 11.71 -8.83
C LEU A 36 15.59 13.10 -8.28
N ALA A 37 16.87 13.43 -8.18
CA ALA A 37 17.33 14.79 -7.89
C ALA A 37 17.76 15.51 -9.18
N ASN A 38 18.01 16.81 -9.10
CA ASN A 38 18.30 17.69 -10.25
C ASN A 38 17.18 17.68 -11.30
N VAL A 39 15.95 17.78 -10.81
CA VAL A 39 14.74 17.89 -11.63
C VAL A 39 14.12 19.28 -11.44
N ASP A 40 13.20 19.68 -12.30
CA ASP A 40 12.43 20.92 -12.15
C ASP A 40 10.94 20.56 -12.18
N VAL A 41 10.23 20.83 -11.07
CA VAL A 41 8.84 20.40 -10.90
C VAL A 41 7.91 21.25 -11.76
N GLU A 42 8.20 22.54 -11.86
CA GLU A 42 7.46 23.53 -12.62
C GLU A 42 7.58 23.23 -14.12
N LYS A 43 8.80 23.00 -14.62
CA LYS A 43 9.00 22.59 -16.03
C LYS A 43 8.36 21.25 -16.34
N TYR A 44 8.37 20.31 -15.39
CA TYR A 44 7.65 19.05 -15.59
C TYR A 44 6.14 19.26 -15.66
N GLN A 45 5.57 20.13 -14.82
CA GLN A 45 4.17 20.52 -14.96
C GLN A 45 3.89 21.13 -16.33
N ASP A 46 4.72 22.09 -16.76
CA ASP A 46 4.52 22.79 -18.02
C ASP A 46 4.61 21.80 -19.20
N PHE A 47 5.55 20.86 -19.15
CA PHE A 47 5.63 19.76 -20.09
C PHE A 47 4.35 18.92 -20.12
N LEU A 48 3.80 18.55 -18.95
CA LEU A 48 2.52 17.83 -18.89
C LEU A 48 1.38 18.67 -19.46
N VAL A 49 1.32 19.97 -19.19
CA VAL A 49 0.26 20.88 -19.66
C VAL A 49 0.35 21.10 -21.17
N SER A 50 1.53 21.39 -21.71
CA SER A 50 1.75 21.60 -23.15
C SER A 50 1.40 20.37 -24.00
N ASN A 51 1.48 19.18 -23.41
CA ASN A 51 1.09 17.92 -24.04
C ASN A 51 -0.37 17.52 -23.74
N ASN A 52 -1.18 18.38 -23.09
CA ASN A 52 -2.53 18.04 -22.60
C ASN A 52 -2.57 16.77 -21.72
N GLY A 53 -1.45 16.50 -21.05
CA GLY A 53 -1.18 15.31 -20.26
C GLY A 53 -1.35 15.49 -18.77
N LEU A 54 -1.59 16.69 -18.24
CA LEU A 54 -1.80 16.85 -16.79
C LEU A 54 -3.05 16.07 -16.34
N LYS A 55 -2.88 15.18 -15.36
CA LYS A 55 -3.96 14.34 -14.80
C LYS A 55 -4.31 14.74 -13.37
N GLU A 56 -3.32 14.79 -12.48
CA GLU A 56 -3.50 15.19 -11.09
C GLU A 56 -2.47 16.26 -10.75
N ARG A 57 -2.89 17.27 -9.99
CA ARG A 57 -2.03 18.28 -9.40
C ARG A 57 -2.51 18.59 -7.99
N ALA A 58 -1.60 18.65 -7.03
CA ALA A 58 -1.89 19.12 -5.68
C ALA A 58 -0.83 20.10 -5.20
N HIS A 59 -1.26 21.05 -4.38
CA HIS A 59 -0.42 22.08 -3.79
C HIS A 59 -0.28 21.87 -2.29
N GLY A 60 0.85 22.29 -1.71
CA GLY A 60 1.17 22.11 -0.31
C GLY A 60 2.49 22.78 0.09
N LEU A 61 3.03 22.37 1.23
CA LEU A 61 4.33 22.85 1.71
C LEU A 61 5.47 22.13 0.98
N ARG A 62 6.34 22.89 0.30
CA ARG A 62 7.57 22.39 -0.33
C ARG A 62 8.72 23.32 -0.01
N SER A 63 9.82 22.81 0.55
CA SER A 63 11.01 23.59 0.90
C SER A 63 10.70 24.82 1.79
N GLY A 64 9.76 24.68 2.72
CA GLY A 64 9.35 25.76 3.62
C GLY A 64 8.42 26.82 3.02
N LYS A 65 8.03 26.69 1.74
CA LYS A 65 7.09 27.59 1.07
C LYS A 65 5.72 26.93 0.93
N VAL A 66 4.67 27.67 1.24
CA VAL A 66 3.27 27.25 1.05
C VAL A 66 2.85 27.38 -0.41
N ASP A 67 1.74 26.72 -0.76
CA ASP A 67 1.13 26.76 -2.08
C ASP A 67 2.08 26.38 -3.24
N GLN A 68 2.93 25.38 -2.99
CA GLN A 68 3.85 24.83 -3.97
C GLN A 68 3.32 23.51 -4.54
N ILE A 69 3.69 23.17 -5.76
CA ILE A 69 3.34 21.87 -6.35
C ILE A 69 4.01 20.75 -5.55
N VAL A 70 3.21 19.88 -4.92
CA VAL A 70 3.70 18.74 -4.12
C VAL A 70 3.33 17.39 -4.73
N ARG A 71 2.44 17.37 -5.72
CA ARG A 71 2.05 16.17 -6.47
C ARG A 71 1.73 16.52 -7.91
N LEU A 72 2.25 15.72 -8.83
CA LEU A 72 1.91 15.75 -10.25
C LEU A 72 1.72 14.32 -10.76
N SER A 73 0.78 14.14 -11.69
CA SER A 73 0.77 12.95 -12.53
C SER A 73 0.37 13.30 -13.96
N GLY A 74 0.96 12.56 -14.90
CA GLY A 74 0.66 12.67 -16.32
C GLY A 74 -0.24 11.55 -16.84
N LYS A 75 -1.00 11.83 -17.91
CA LYS A 75 -1.67 10.84 -18.76
C LYS A 75 -0.63 10.31 -19.76
N PRO A 76 -0.15 9.07 -19.64
CA PRO A 76 0.91 8.58 -20.52
C PRO A 76 0.56 8.69 -22.00
N ALA A 77 -0.70 8.43 -22.38
CA ALA A 77 -1.15 8.52 -23.77
C ALA A 77 -1.04 9.92 -24.40
N ALA A 78 -0.91 10.97 -23.59
CA ALA A 78 -0.79 12.35 -24.06
C ALA A 78 0.68 12.80 -24.20
N LEU A 79 1.64 12.05 -23.65
CA LEU A 79 3.06 12.38 -23.70
C LEU A 79 3.68 11.94 -25.05
N PRO A 80 4.87 12.48 -25.43
CA PRO A 80 5.54 12.11 -26.67
C PRO A 80 5.59 10.60 -26.87
N ALA A 81 5.23 10.13 -28.07
CA ALA A 81 5.00 8.71 -28.34
C ALA A 81 6.20 7.83 -27.93
N GLU A 82 7.43 8.27 -28.21
CA GLU A 82 8.64 7.54 -27.81
C GLU A 82 8.76 7.41 -26.28
N PHE A 83 8.55 8.51 -25.52
CA PHE A 83 8.56 8.47 -24.06
C PHE A 83 7.51 7.50 -23.52
N SER A 84 6.27 7.60 -24.03
CA SER A 84 5.14 6.80 -23.58
C SER A 84 5.34 5.31 -23.83
N THR A 85 5.83 4.94 -25.02
CA THR A 85 6.15 3.55 -25.37
C THR A 85 7.26 3.00 -24.49
N GLU A 86 8.35 3.74 -24.34
CA GLU A 86 9.50 3.29 -23.55
C GLU A 86 9.19 3.22 -22.05
N ALA A 87 8.46 4.20 -21.51
CA ALA A 87 7.95 4.19 -20.15
C ALA A 87 7.05 2.97 -19.89
N GLY A 88 6.19 2.62 -20.86
CA GLY A 88 5.32 1.45 -20.80
C GLY A 88 6.10 0.14 -20.69
N LYS A 89 7.17 -0.03 -21.48
CA LYS A 89 8.03 -1.24 -21.44
C LYS A 89 8.65 -1.49 -20.07
N ILE A 90 9.00 -0.42 -19.34
CA ILE A 90 9.59 -0.50 -18.00
C ILE A 90 8.57 -0.39 -16.86
N GLY A 91 7.27 -0.37 -17.18
CA GLY A 91 6.19 -0.25 -16.18
C GLY A 91 6.27 1.03 -15.36
N MET A 92 6.75 2.13 -15.97
CA MET A 92 6.94 3.40 -15.28
C MET A 92 5.62 4.15 -15.07
N ALA A 93 5.33 4.50 -13.82
CA ALA A 93 4.29 5.46 -13.48
C ALA A 93 4.90 6.86 -13.39
N THR A 94 4.28 7.82 -14.07
CA THR A 94 4.71 9.23 -14.16
C THR A 94 4.20 10.08 -13.00
N VAL A 95 3.54 9.46 -12.01
CA VAL A 95 3.13 10.14 -10.78
C VAL A 95 4.36 10.39 -9.92
N THR A 96 4.47 11.61 -9.41
CA THR A 96 5.50 11.98 -8.45
C THR A 96 4.88 12.83 -7.35
N THR A 97 5.46 12.74 -6.17
CA THR A 97 5.24 13.69 -5.08
C THR A 97 6.58 14.27 -4.67
N THR A 98 6.56 15.45 -4.06
CA THR A 98 7.75 16.01 -3.44
C THR A 98 7.40 17.02 -2.36
N VAL A 99 8.29 17.14 -1.39
CA VAL A 99 8.31 18.19 -0.36
C VAL A 99 9.61 19.00 -0.41
N HIS A 100 10.46 18.72 -1.41
CA HIS A 100 11.73 19.40 -1.65
C HIS A 100 11.80 19.91 -3.09
N ASP A 101 12.43 21.06 -3.25
CA ASP A 101 12.76 21.60 -4.56
C ASP A 101 13.79 20.67 -5.21
N ASN A 102 13.78 20.64 -6.53
CA ASN A 102 14.70 19.86 -7.34
C ASN A 102 14.70 18.34 -7.08
N TYR A 103 13.58 17.80 -6.62
CA TYR A 103 13.45 16.39 -6.28
C TYR A 103 12.09 15.80 -6.66
N PHE A 104 12.09 14.61 -7.25
CA PHE A 104 10.92 13.73 -7.42
C PHE A 104 11.07 12.55 -6.47
N MET A 105 10.08 12.25 -5.64
CA MET A 105 10.24 11.25 -4.56
C MET A 105 9.89 9.82 -4.96
N PHE A 106 8.91 9.60 -5.84
CA PHE A 106 8.33 8.28 -6.07
C PHE A 106 8.05 7.97 -7.54
N ILE A 107 9.07 7.99 -8.38
CA ILE A 107 8.95 7.41 -9.72
C ILE A 107 8.89 5.88 -9.55
N LYS A 108 7.74 5.28 -9.86
CA LYS A 108 7.49 3.84 -9.64
C LYS A 108 7.70 3.05 -10.92
N LEU A 109 8.35 1.89 -10.78
CA LEU A 109 8.61 0.94 -11.85
C LEU A 109 7.99 -0.38 -11.43
N ASN A 110 7.09 -0.90 -12.24
CA ASN A 110 6.38 -2.15 -11.96
C ASN A 110 6.91 -3.29 -12.82
N ILE A 111 6.84 -4.51 -12.32
CA ILE A 111 7.08 -5.74 -13.09
C ILE A 111 6.09 -6.82 -12.67
N LYS A 112 5.52 -7.51 -13.66
CA LYS A 112 4.75 -8.72 -13.40
C LYS A 112 5.70 -9.90 -13.29
N MET A 113 5.77 -10.50 -12.12
CA MET A 113 6.55 -11.72 -11.89
C MET A 113 5.83 -12.94 -12.48
N PRO A 114 6.56 -14.02 -12.85
CA PRO A 114 5.95 -15.25 -13.34
C PRO A 114 5.23 -16.05 -12.23
N VAL A 115 5.64 -15.87 -10.97
CA VAL A 115 5.07 -16.52 -9.79
C VAL A 115 4.80 -15.50 -8.67
N SER A 116 4.13 -15.94 -7.60
CA SER A 116 3.91 -15.15 -6.38
C SER A 116 5.24 -14.60 -5.83
N PRO A 117 5.25 -13.40 -5.21
CA PRO A 117 6.48 -12.79 -4.70
C PRO A 117 7.03 -13.44 -3.42
N THR A 118 6.58 -14.65 -3.06
CA THR A 118 7.18 -15.47 -2.00
C THR A 118 8.31 -16.37 -2.53
N ASP A 119 8.43 -16.54 -3.84
CA ASP A 119 9.54 -17.29 -4.46
C ASP A 119 10.82 -16.45 -4.46
N ARG A 120 11.79 -16.86 -3.65
CA ARG A 120 13.08 -16.17 -3.45
C ARG A 120 13.84 -15.92 -4.77
N ASP A 121 13.88 -16.92 -5.64
CA ASP A 121 14.71 -16.86 -6.85
C ASP A 121 14.06 -15.97 -7.91
N ALA A 122 12.72 -16.01 -7.99
CA ALA A 122 11.94 -15.11 -8.83
C ALA A 122 12.04 -13.65 -8.34
N VAL A 123 11.95 -13.40 -7.02
CA VAL A 123 12.17 -12.08 -6.41
C VAL A 123 13.56 -11.55 -6.75
N SER A 124 14.60 -12.38 -6.63
CA SER A 124 15.98 -12.00 -6.93
C SER A 124 16.17 -11.57 -8.39
N LYS A 125 15.55 -12.29 -9.33
CA LYS A 125 15.56 -11.93 -10.76
C LYS A 125 14.77 -10.64 -11.02
N ALA A 126 13.64 -10.46 -10.36
CA ALA A 126 12.80 -9.27 -10.49
C ALA A 126 13.50 -8.01 -9.98
N GLU A 127 14.24 -8.09 -8.87
CA GLU A 127 15.05 -6.98 -8.35
C GLU A 127 16.09 -6.51 -9.37
N LEU A 128 16.85 -7.43 -9.97
CA LEU A 128 17.85 -7.09 -10.98
C LEU A 128 17.22 -6.37 -12.17
N GLU A 129 16.09 -6.88 -12.65
CA GLU A 129 15.36 -6.26 -13.75
C GLU A 129 14.79 -4.88 -13.37
N LEU A 130 14.26 -4.72 -12.15
CA LEU A 130 13.81 -3.42 -11.66
C LEU A 130 14.96 -2.41 -11.61
N ARG A 131 16.18 -2.79 -11.22
CA ARG A 131 17.35 -1.89 -11.24
C ARG A 131 17.69 -1.43 -12.67
N ARG A 132 17.57 -2.31 -13.67
CA ARG A 132 17.73 -1.95 -15.10
C ARG A 132 16.64 -0.98 -15.56
N ARG A 133 15.38 -1.23 -15.19
CA ARG A 133 14.24 -0.34 -15.46
C ARG A 133 14.43 1.03 -14.83
N GLN A 134 14.99 1.11 -13.63
CA GLN A 134 15.29 2.36 -12.94
C GLN A 134 16.35 3.18 -13.65
N ALA A 135 17.44 2.55 -14.12
CA ALA A 135 18.45 3.23 -14.93
C ALA A 135 17.82 3.79 -16.22
N ARG A 136 17.02 2.97 -16.91
CA ARG A 136 16.30 3.38 -18.12
C ARG A 136 15.33 4.54 -17.87
N ALA A 137 14.63 4.53 -16.73
CA ALA A 137 13.71 5.61 -16.36
C ALA A 137 14.42 6.97 -16.32
N VAL A 138 15.61 7.04 -15.72
CA VAL A 138 16.38 8.29 -15.63
C VAL A 138 16.80 8.79 -17.00
N GLU A 139 17.21 7.89 -17.90
CA GLU A 139 17.53 8.26 -19.28
C GLU A 139 16.31 8.86 -20.01
N LEU A 140 15.12 8.29 -19.80
CA LEU A 140 13.89 8.82 -20.38
C LEU A 140 13.57 10.21 -19.83
N PHE A 141 13.68 10.42 -18.51
CA PHE A 141 13.49 11.75 -17.93
C PHE A 141 14.48 12.76 -18.52
N ARG A 142 15.78 12.42 -18.58
CA ARG A 142 16.81 13.29 -19.17
C ARG A 142 16.56 13.65 -20.63
N LYS A 143 16.08 12.69 -21.42
CA LYS A 143 15.88 12.87 -22.87
C LYS A 143 14.61 13.66 -23.18
N PHE A 144 13.53 13.45 -22.45
CA PHE A 144 12.20 13.92 -22.86
C PHE A 144 11.57 14.96 -21.96
N VAL A 145 11.99 15.07 -20.70
CA VAL A 145 11.32 15.92 -19.72
C VAL A 145 12.18 17.17 -19.48
N PRO A 146 11.72 18.36 -19.93
CA PRO A 146 12.41 19.62 -19.65
C PRO A 146 12.67 19.82 -18.17
N GLY A 147 13.89 20.25 -17.84
CA GLY A 147 14.32 20.42 -16.46
C GLY A 147 14.80 19.14 -15.78
N CYS A 148 14.86 18.01 -16.48
CA CYS A 148 15.44 16.76 -15.98
C CYS A 148 16.74 16.38 -16.68
N GLU A 149 17.37 17.27 -17.45
CA GLU A 149 18.53 16.98 -18.30
C GLU A 149 19.72 16.44 -17.49
N ASN A 150 19.86 16.91 -16.25
CA ASN A 150 20.90 16.50 -15.31
C ASN A 150 20.37 15.61 -14.17
N ALA A 151 19.15 15.07 -14.31
CA ALA A 151 18.50 14.30 -13.26
C ALA A 151 19.32 13.06 -12.91
N PHE A 152 19.35 12.63 -11.66
CA PHE A 152 20.02 11.38 -11.27
C PHE A 152 19.26 10.67 -10.16
N ILE A 153 19.49 9.36 -10.02
CA ILE A 153 18.90 8.58 -8.92
C ILE A 153 19.54 9.02 -7.61
N ALA A 154 18.81 9.77 -6.80
CA ALA A 154 19.23 10.16 -5.46
C ALA A 154 18.78 9.15 -4.39
N ARG A 155 17.78 8.32 -4.69
CA ARG A 155 17.31 7.26 -3.80
C ARG A 155 16.77 6.08 -4.58
N THR A 156 16.94 4.88 -4.05
CA THR A 156 16.21 3.66 -4.44
C THR A 156 15.49 3.11 -3.23
N SER A 157 14.37 2.40 -3.43
CA SER A 157 13.86 1.54 -2.36
C SER A 157 14.78 0.32 -2.23
N PRO A 158 15.15 -0.09 -0.99
CA PRO A 158 16.20 -1.09 -0.77
C PRO A 158 15.83 -2.46 -1.38
N SER A 159 14.54 -2.79 -1.34
CA SER A 159 13.97 -3.97 -1.98
C SER A 159 12.72 -3.60 -2.80
N LEU A 160 12.28 -4.52 -3.65
CA LEU A 160 10.97 -4.49 -4.26
C LEU A 160 9.90 -4.54 -3.19
N CYS A 161 8.80 -3.88 -3.49
CA CYS A 161 7.62 -3.79 -2.67
C CYS A 161 6.53 -4.64 -3.30
N ILE A 162 5.86 -5.42 -2.47
CA ILE A 162 4.73 -6.25 -2.88
C ILE A 162 3.43 -5.55 -2.50
N ARG A 163 2.34 -5.99 -3.13
CA ARG A 163 0.99 -5.53 -2.79
C ARG A 163 0.03 -6.68 -2.53
N ARG A 164 0.32 -7.87 -3.06
CA ARG A 164 -0.39 -9.13 -2.85
C ARG A 164 0.65 -10.26 -2.79
N GLY A 165 0.35 -11.28 -2.00
CA GLY A 165 1.18 -12.45 -1.72
C GLY A 165 0.26 -13.52 -1.15
N ARG A 166 0.57 -14.07 0.03
CA ARG A 166 -0.38 -14.95 0.75
C ARG A 166 -1.53 -14.15 1.35
N LEU A 167 -2.73 -14.69 1.22
CA LEU A 167 -3.99 -14.15 1.75
C LEU A 167 -4.48 -15.15 2.81
N ILE A 168 -4.22 -14.81 4.07
CA ILE A 168 -4.40 -15.70 5.22
C ILE A 168 -5.90 -15.86 5.53
N ALA A 169 -6.33 -17.10 5.75
CA ALA A 169 -7.66 -17.39 6.27
C ALA A 169 -7.80 -16.83 7.68
N CYS A 170 -8.69 -15.85 7.85
CA CYS A 170 -9.10 -15.35 9.15
C CYS A 170 -10.56 -15.75 9.42
N ASP A 171 -11.02 -15.59 10.66
CA ASP A 171 -12.41 -15.93 11.06
C ASP A 171 -13.47 -15.12 10.30
N TYR A 172 -13.07 -14.02 9.65
CA TYR A 172 -13.91 -13.26 8.74
C TYR A 172 -13.08 -12.72 7.56
N ASP A 173 -13.60 -12.89 6.34
CA ASP A 173 -13.03 -12.31 5.13
C ASP A 173 -13.87 -11.08 4.73
N ILE A 174 -13.24 -9.91 4.72
CA ILE A 174 -13.94 -8.64 4.44
C ILE A 174 -14.32 -8.58 2.97
N SER A 175 -15.62 -8.44 2.71
CA SER A 175 -16.13 -8.35 1.35
C SER A 175 -15.99 -6.93 0.78
N LEU A 176 -16.09 -6.80 -0.55
CA LEU A 176 -16.21 -5.48 -1.17
C LEU A 176 -17.48 -4.76 -0.69
N GLU A 177 -18.57 -5.49 -0.47
CA GLU A 177 -19.83 -4.89 -0.06
C GLU A 177 -19.76 -4.30 1.34
N ASP A 178 -19.07 -4.95 2.29
CA ASP A 178 -18.81 -4.39 3.62
C ASP A 178 -18.13 -3.00 3.53
N VAL A 179 -17.18 -2.87 2.60
CA VAL A 179 -16.47 -1.61 2.34
C VAL A 179 -17.38 -0.58 1.67
N LEU A 180 -18.10 -0.95 0.62
CA LEU A 180 -18.90 0.00 -0.16
C LEU A 180 -20.13 0.49 0.60
N GLU A 181 -20.79 -0.37 1.37
CA GLU A 181 -21.99 -0.02 2.13
C GLU A 181 -21.70 0.65 3.48
N ALA A 182 -20.44 1.02 3.75
CA ALA A 182 -20.04 1.66 5.01
C ALA A 182 -20.42 0.82 6.24
N ARG A 183 -20.17 -0.50 6.19
CA ARG A 183 -20.60 -1.41 7.25
C ARG A 183 -19.71 -1.29 8.48
N HIS A 184 -20.34 -1.22 9.64
CA HIS A 184 -19.73 -1.35 10.95
C HIS A 184 -20.18 -2.65 11.62
N PHE A 185 -19.30 -3.23 12.43
CA PHE A 185 -19.53 -4.50 13.12
C PHE A 185 -19.54 -4.31 14.63
N GLU A 186 -20.20 -5.22 15.34
CA GLU A 186 -20.27 -5.20 16.81
C GLU A 186 -18.87 -5.29 17.46
N ASP A 187 -17.90 -5.85 16.74
CA ASP A 187 -16.52 -6.07 17.17
C ASP A 187 -15.48 -5.25 16.39
N ASP A 188 -15.86 -4.07 15.90
CA ASP A 188 -14.93 -3.16 15.22
C ASP A 188 -13.68 -2.84 16.04
N VAL A 189 -12.51 -2.85 15.40
CA VAL A 189 -11.26 -2.46 16.03
C VAL A 189 -10.77 -1.05 15.65
N PHE A 190 -11.31 -0.46 14.58
CA PHE A 190 -11.15 0.95 14.20
C PHE A 190 -12.05 1.26 12.99
N ALA A 191 -12.26 2.55 12.71
CA ALA A 191 -12.96 3.04 11.52
C ALA A 191 -11.99 3.47 10.39
N TYR A 192 -12.32 3.19 9.13
CA TYR A 192 -11.50 3.55 7.97
C TYR A 192 -12.32 3.94 6.73
N GLY A 193 -11.85 4.95 5.97
CA GLY A 193 -12.68 5.66 4.99
C GLY A 193 -12.07 5.89 3.60
N PHE A 194 -11.17 5.03 3.11
CA PHE A 194 -10.50 5.29 1.83
C PHE A 194 -10.33 4.06 0.92
N HIS A 195 -10.72 4.20 -0.35
CA HIS A 195 -10.62 3.17 -1.37
C HIS A 195 -9.87 3.68 -2.63
N ASP A 196 -8.80 2.99 -3.06
CA ASP A 196 -7.93 3.44 -4.15
C ASP A 196 -8.61 3.64 -5.51
N ASN A 197 -9.70 2.91 -5.75
CA ASN A 197 -10.46 2.98 -7.00
C ASN A 197 -11.59 4.03 -6.97
N ALA A 198 -11.63 4.94 -6.00
CA ALA A 198 -12.57 6.06 -6.02
C ALA A 198 -12.35 6.94 -7.27
N PRO A 199 -13.41 7.49 -7.89
CA PRO A 199 -14.82 7.40 -7.49
C PRO A 199 -15.55 6.14 -8.04
N ARG A 200 -14.89 5.26 -8.80
CA ARG A 200 -15.51 4.04 -9.37
C ARG A 200 -15.97 3.07 -8.30
N LEU A 201 -15.19 2.93 -7.23
CA LEU A 201 -15.54 2.17 -6.03
C LEU A 201 -15.35 3.11 -4.85
N GLN A 202 -16.46 3.56 -4.28
CA GLN A 202 -16.49 4.57 -3.24
C GLN A 202 -17.37 4.10 -2.08
N ILE A 203 -16.92 4.40 -0.87
CA ILE A 203 -17.66 4.13 0.35
C ILE A 203 -18.91 5.03 0.36
N LYS A 204 -20.05 4.44 0.68
CA LYS A 204 -21.36 5.10 0.71
C LYS A 204 -21.28 6.41 1.49
N ASN A 205 -21.84 7.46 0.87
CA ASN A 205 -21.88 8.82 1.43
C ASN A 205 -20.52 9.42 1.81
N GLY A 206 -19.40 8.84 1.36
CA GLY A 206 -18.07 9.26 1.81
C GLY A 206 -17.80 8.98 3.29
N GLY A 207 -18.55 8.05 3.90
CA GLY A 207 -18.38 7.64 5.29
C GLY A 207 -17.18 6.70 5.51
N THR A 208 -17.20 5.99 6.64
CA THR A 208 -16.20 4.96 6.95
C THR A 208 -16.82 3.57 7.07
N TYR A 209 -15.99 2.56 7.21
CA TYR A 209 -16.39 1.20 7.53
C TYR A 209 -15.47 0.66 8.64
N GLY A 210 -15.95 -0.35 9.34
CA GLY A 210 -15.21 -1.02 10.40
C GLY A 210 -14.33 -2.17 9.91
N ILE A 211 -13.20 -2.39 10.58
CA ILE A 211 -12.49 -3.68 10.51
C ILE A 211 -12.92 -4.49 11.73
N PRO A 212 -13.63 -5.62 11.58
CA PRO A 212 -14.03 -6.44 12.72
C PRO A 212 -12.83 -7.20 13.28
N TYR A 213 -12.76 -7.36 14.60
CA TYR A 213 -11.68 -8.07 15.30
C TYR A 213 -11.45 -9.47 14.73
N ARG A 214 -12.54 -10.20 14.42
CA ARG A 214 -12.46 -11.53 13.79
C ARG A 214 -11.78 -11.56 12.41
N ALA A 215 -11.68 -10.44 11.70
CA ALA A 215 -10.91 -10.37 10.44
C ALA A 215 -9.38 -10.38 10.68
N LEU A 216 -8.93 -10.27 11.93
CA LEU A 216 -7.52 -10.34 12.29
C LEU A 216 -7.15 -11.68 12.93
N CYS A 217 -8.12 -12.45 13.42
CA CYS A 217 -7.91 -13.75 14.06
C CYS A 217 -7.69 -14.83 13.00
N VAL A 218 -6.52 -15.48 12.99
CA VAL A 218 -6.23 -16.55 12.03
C VAL A 218 -7.12 -17.76 12.31
N ALA A 219 -7.79 -18.24 11.25
CA ALA A 219 -8.72 -19.35 11.36
C ALA A 219 -8.02 -20.63 11.84
N GLY A 220 -8.59 -21.29 12.84
CA GLY A 220 -8.07 -22.57 13.36
C GLY A 220 -6.80 -22.48 14.23
N ILE A 221 -6.24 -21.29 14.47
CA ILE A 221 -5.06 -21.09 15.34
C ILE A 221 -5.41 -20.13 16.47
N GLU A 222 -5.39 -20.61 17.72
CA GLU A 222 -5.90 -19.87 18.88
C GLU A 222 -5.05 -18.68 19.33
N ASN A 223 -3.78 -18.61 18.94
CA ASN A 223 -2.86 -17.60 19.47
C ASN A 223 -2.13 -16.82 18.38
N LEU A 224 -2.70 -16.76 17.17
CA LEU A 224 -2.10 -16.09 16.03
C LEU A 224 -3.06 -15.10 15.37
N TYR A 225 -2.55 -13.91 15.10
CA TYR A 225 -3.23 -12.85 14.34
C TYR A 225 -2.51 -12.58 13.03
N ALA A 226 -3.28 -12.14 12.03
CA ALA A 226 -2.77 -11.60 10.77
C ALA A 226 -3.16 -10.12 10.68
N ALA A 227 -2.23 -9.27 10.26
CA ALA A 227 -2.50 -7.86 9.99
C ALA A 227 -1.74 -7.38 8.74
N GLY A 228 -2.31 -6.38 8.09
CA GLY A 228 -1.78 -5.76 6.88
C GLY A 228 -2.46 -6.26 5.60
N MET A 229 -1.68 -6.44 4.54
CA MET A 229 -2.18 -6.71 3.18
C MET A 229 -2.67 -8.15 2.95
N MET A 230 -2.92 -8.91 3.99
CA MET A 230 -3.08 -10.36 3.94
C MET A 230 -4.38 -10.86 4.58
N ILE A 231 -5.24 -9.96 5.05
CA ILE A 231 -6.46 -10.30 5.81
C ILE A 231 -7.74 -10.44 4.94
N THR A 232 -7.64 -10.27 3.62
CA THR A 232 -8.79 -10.40 2.70
C THR A 232 -8.41 -11.08 1.40
N ARG A 233 -9.23 -12.03 0.95
CA ARG A 233 -9.05 -12.67 -0.37
C ARG A 233 -9.68 -11.86 -1.49
N ASN A 234 -10.71 -11.07 -1.17
CA ASN A 234 -11.40 -10.21 -2.11
C ASN A 234 -10.45 -9.11 -2.65
N HIS A 235 -10.08 -9.22 -3.94
CA HIS A 235 -9.16 -8.27 -4.58
C HIS A 235 -9.66 -6.83 -4.56
N SER A 236 -10.97 -6.61 -4.68
CA SER A 236 -11.52 -5.24 -4.67
C SER A 236 -11.52 -4.66 -3.27
N ALA A 237 -11.96 -5.40 -2.25
CA ALA A 237 -11.88 -4.97 -0.85
C ALA A 237 -10.44 -4.69 -0.42
N HIS A 238 -9.51 -5.55 -0.87
CA HIS A 238 -8.07 -5.38 -0.69
C HIS A 238 -7.58 -4.01 -1.16
N MET A 239 -8.15 -3.43 -2.22
CA MET A 239 -7.75 -2.09 -2.67
C MET A 239 -8.04 -0.98 -1.64
N SER A 240 -8.86 -1.27 -0.63
CA SER A 240 -9.13 -0.44 0.54
C SER A 240 -8.28 -0.86 1.75
N THR A 241 -8.39 -2.13 2.19
CA THR A 241 -7.90 -2.60 3.50
C THR A 241 -6.37 -2.67 3.64
N ARG A 242 -5.63 -2.89 2.56
CA ARG A 242 -4.14 -2.93 2.58
C ARG A 242 -3.47 -1.55 2.56
N ASN A 243 -4.23 -0.47 2.54
CA ASN A 243 -3.66 0.87 2.55
C ASN A 243 -2.86 1.11 3.83
N THR A 244 -1.76 1.86 3.74
CA THR A 244 -0.80 2.01 4.83
C THR A 244 -1.44 2.38 6.16
N VAL A 245 -2.38 3.33 6.16
CA VAL A 245 -3.07 3.79 7.37
C VAL A 245 -4.05 2.74 7.91
N CYS A 246 -4.73 1.99 7.03
CA CYS A 246 -5.57 0.87 7.45
C CYS A 246 -4.72 -0.26 8.06
N CYS A 247 -3.59 -0.61 7.44
CA CYS A 247 -2.63 -1.58 7.98
C CYS A 247 -2.07 -1.14 9.35
N MET A 248 -1.83 0.16 9.56
CA MET A 248 -1.42 0.70 10.87
C MET A 248 -2.51 0.47 11.92
N GLY A 249 -3.78 0.72 11.58
CA GLY A 249 -4.91 0.43 12.47
C GLY A 249 -5.04 -1.07 12.80
N GLN A 250 -4.89 -1.94 11.79
CA GLN A 250 -4.89 -3.40 11.99
C GLN A 250 -3.75 -3.84 12.92
N GLY A 251 -2.54 -3.29 12.73
CA GLY A 251 -1.39 -3.57 13.59
C GLY A 251 -1.60 -3.12 15.03
N GLN A 252 -2.15 -1.92 15.24
CA GLN A 252 -2.52 -1.42 16.57
C GLN A 252 -3.52 -2.36 17.26
N ALA A 253 -4.55 -2.78 16.53
CA ALA A 253 -5.59 -3.70 17.02
C ALA A 253 -5.03 -5.08 17.38
N ALA A 254 -4.37 -5.75 16.43
CA ALA A 254 -3.81 -7.09 16.61
C ALA A 254 -2.73 -7.12 17.70
N GLY A 255 -1.85 -6.11 17.74
CA GLY A 255 -0.82 -5.99 18.78
C GLY A 255 -1.42 -5.80 20.18
N THR A 256 -2.45 -4.96 20.30
CA THR A 256 -3.17 -4.74 21.57
C THR A 256 -3.85 -6.02 22.04
N ALA A 257 -4.57 -6.71 21.14
CA ALA A 257 -5.24 -7.97 21.42
C ALA A 257 -4.24 -9.05 21.88
N ALA A 258 -3.15 -9.24 21.12
CA ALA A 258 -2.11 -10.20 21.46
C ALA A 258 -1.48 -9.94 22.83
N ALA A 259 -1.22 -8.67 23.16
CA ALA A 259 -0.68 -8.29 24.47
C ALA A 259 -1.66 -8.53 25.62
N LEU A 260 -2.98 -8.35 25.40
CA LEU A 260 -4.02 -8.65 26.38
C LEU A 260 -4.16 -10.17 26.57
N CYS A 261 -4.25 -10.93 25.48
CA CYS A 261 -4.29 -12.40 25.48
C CYS A 261 -3.09 -12.99 26.23
N ALA A 262 -1.87 -12.54 25.92
CA ALA A 262 -0.66 -13.03 26.57
C ALA A 262 -0.65 -12.75 28.09
N ARG A 263 -1.13 -11.58 28.52
CA ARG A 263 -1.20 -11.19 29.94
C ARG A 263 -2.26 -11.98 30.72
N ARG A 264 -3.38 -12.29 30.07
CA ARG A 264 -4.54 -12.97 30.70
C ARG A 264 -4.57 -14.48 30.45
N ASN A 265 -3.62 -15.00 29.69
CA ASN A 265 -3.56 -16.40 29.26
C ASN A 265 -4.83 -16.84 28.52
N LEU A 266 -5.25 -16.02 27.56
CA LEU A 266 -6.43 -16.24 26.71
C LEU A 266 -6.02 -16.53 25.27
N GLY A 267 -6.79 -17.34 24.57
CA GLY A 267 -6.82 -17.43 23.11
C GLY A 267 -7.42 -16.16 22.47
N SER A 268 -7.29 -16.05 21.15
CA SER A 268 -7.79 -14.90 20.37
C SER A 268 -9.31 -14.79 20.44
N ARG A 269 -10.02 -15.92 20.40
CA ARG A 269 -11.48 -16.02 20.49
C ARG A 269 -12.02 -15.89 21.92
N GLU A 270 -11.14 -16.04 22.91
CA GLU A 270 -11.50 -15.92 24.33
C GLU A 270 -11.38 -14.48 24.85
N LEU A 271 -10.71 -13.59 24.11
CA LEU A 271 -10.56 -12.19 24.51
C LEU A 271 -11.92 -11.47 24.47
N PRO A 272 -12.43 -10.96 25.60
CA PRO A 272 -13.68 -10.20 25.59
C PRO A 272 -13.50 -8.90 24.81
N TYR A 273 -14.28 -8.72 23.75
CA TYR A 273 -14.20 -7.53 22.91
C TYR A 273 -14.29 -6.19 23.70
N PRO A 274 -15.15 -6.03 24.72
CA PRO A 274 -15.17 -4.80 25.52
C PRO A 274 -13.81 -4.45 26.16
N ALA A 275 -13.00 -5.46 26.52
CA ALA A 275 -11.66 -5.23 27.04
C ALA A 275 -10.67 -4.76 25.97
N LEU A 276 -10.81 -5.27 24.74
CA LEU A 276 -10.03 -4.80 23.59
C LEU A 276 -10.43 -3.37 23.21
N ARG A 277 -11.74 -3.13 23.05
CA ARG A 277 -12.30 -1.81 22.72
C ARG A 277 -11.83 -0.73 23.70
N ALA A 278 -11.95 -0.97 25.01
CA ALA A 278 -11.51 -0.03 26.03
C ALA A 278 -9.99 0.26 25.98
N ALA A 279 -9.17 -0.74 25.62
CA ALA A 279 -7.73 -0.53 25.45
C ALA A 279 -7.42 0.32 24.22
N LEU A 280 -8.12 0.10 23.11
CA LEU A 280 -7.97 0.87 21.87
C LEU A 280 -8.44 2.32 22.05
N GLU A 281 -9.57 2.54 22.72
CA GLU A 281 -10.08 3.88 23.04
C GLU A 281 -9.10 4.66 23.95
N LYS A 282 -8.48 3.97 24.93
CA LYS A 282 -7.43 4.55 25.76
C LYS A 282 -6.22 5.03 24.95
N ASP A 283 -5.90 4.33 23.86
CA ASP A 283 -4.82 4.70 22.94
C ASP A 283 -5.30 5.69 21.84
N ASN A 284 -6.48 6.28 22.00
CA ASN A 284 -7.11 7.24 21.09
C ASN A 284 -7.42 6.69 19.70
N VAL A 285 -7.67 5.37 19.59
CA VAL A 285 -8.21 4.79 18.36
C VAL A 285 -9.61 5.33 18.12
N HIS A 286 -9.87 5.79 16.90
CA HIS A 286 -11.15 6.33 16.50
C HIS A 286 -12.10 5.23 16.02
N PHE A 287 -13.36 5.34 16.45
CA PHE A 287 -14.48 4.51 16.06
C PHE A 287 -15.63 5.44 15.66
N GLU A 288 -16.46 5.02 14.71
CA GLU A 288 -17.75 5.70 14.49
C GLU A 288 -18.69 5.41 15.66
N ALA A 289 -19.57 6.38 15.92
CA ALA A 289 -20.52 6.40 17.03
C ALA A 289 -21.82 5.67 16.68
#